data_AF-A0A4R6GGD3-F1
#
_entry.id   AF-A0A4R6GGD3-F1
#
_cell.length_a   1.000
_cell.length_b   1.000
_cell.length_c   1.000
_cell.angle_alpha   90.00
_cell.angle_beta   90.00
_cell.angle_gamma   90.00
#
_symmetry.space_group_name_H-M   'P 1'
#
loop_
_entity.id
_entity.type
_entity.pdbx_description
1 polymer ?
#
loop_
_entity_poly.entity_id
_entity_poly.type
_entity_poly.pdbx_seq_one_letter_code
_entity_poly.pdbx_strand_id
1 'polypeptide(L)'
;MQDKQQSLSGNEVLAFTLGQEEYGIDILKVQEIRGYDAVTKIANAPEFIKGVINLRGVIVPIVDMRIMFNLGEPSYDQFTVVIILNMGNRVVGMVVDSVSDVITLSAEQIKPAPEMGTTMKSDYLLGLGTIEERMLILVDIDLLMSSSDMGLIEKIAA
;
A
#
# COMPACT_ATOMS: atom_id res chain seq x y z
N MET A 1 -19.95 -18.49 -17.28
CA MET A 1 -19.07 -17.32 -17.12
C MET A 1 -19.67 -16.52 -16.00
N GLN A 2 -19.11 -16.63 -14.79
CA GLN A 2 -19.59 -15.88 -13.62
C GLN A 2 -18.44 -14.98 -13.21
N ASP A 3 -18.68 -13.67 -13.36
CA ASP A 3 -17.87 -12.58 -12.89
C ASP A 3 -17.24 -12.89 -11.54
N LYS A 4 -15.91 -12.95 -11.55
CA LYS A 4 -15.08 -12.94 -10.36
C LYS A 4 -15.05 -11.49 -9.84
N GLN A 5 -16.21 -10.95 -9.51
CA GLN A 5 -16.33 -9.69 -8.80
C GLN A 5 -16.01 -10.02 -7.33
N GLN A 6 -14.72 -10.00 -7.00
CA GLN A 6 -14.29 -9.92 -5.61
C GLN A 6 -14.83 -8.59 -5.07
N SER A 7 -16.02 -8.66 -4.48
CA SER A 7 -16.65 -7.53 -3.82
C SER A 7 -15.70 -7.00 -2.76
N LEU A 8 -15.20 -5.78 -2.97
CA LEU A 8 -14.70 -4.93 -1.89
C LEU A 8 -15.82 -4.85 -0.85
N SER A 9 -15.73 -5.68 0.18
CA SER A 9 -16.70 -5.68 1.29
C SER A 9 -16.41 -4.55 2.29
N GLY A 10 -15.43 -3.69 1.99
CA GLY A 10 -15.13 -2.49 2.75
C GLY A 10 -15.51 -1.27 1.93
N ASN A 11 -16.60 -0.60 2.31
CA ASN A 11 -16.97 0.67 1.70
C ASN A 11 -15.94 1.77 2.02
N GLU A 12 -14.97 1.56 2.90
CA GLU A 12 -14.05 2.58 3.39
C GLU A 12 -12.60 2.27 3.00
N VAL A 13 -11.96 3.22 2.33
CA VAL A 13 -10.57 3.13 1.92
C VAL A 13 -9.76 4.25 2.57
N LEU A 14 -8.54 3.94 2.99
CA LEU A 14 -7.58 4.96 3.39
C LEU A 14 -6.94 5.54 2.14
N ALA A 15 -7.20 6.81 1.84
CA ALA A 15 -6.57 7.53 0.76
C ALA A 15 -5.21 8.09 1.23
N PHE A 16 -4.19 7.91 0.40
CA PHE A 16 -2.85 8.44 0.64
C PHE A 16 -2.20 8.87 -0.68
N THR A 17 -1.28 9.81 -0.60
CA THR A 17 -0.57 10.34 -1.77
C THR A 17 0.81 9.70 -1.88
N LEU A 18 1.20 9.37 -3.11
CA LEU A 18 2.56 8.97 -3.48
C LEU A 18 2.95 9.75 -4.75
N GLY A 19 3.94 10.62 -4.63
CA GLY A 19 4.36 11.49 -5.73
C GLY A 19 3.26 12.47 -6.12
N GLN A 20 2.70 12.26 -7.31
CA GLN A 20 1.62 13.08 -7.87
C GLN A 20 0.30 12.31 -7.98
N GLU A 21 0.26 11.08 -7.46
CA GLU A 21 -0.88 10.17 -7.58
C GLU A 21 -1.48 9.88 -6.20
N GLU A 22 -2.81 9.75 -6.15
CA GLU A 22 -3.52 9.26 -4.96
C GLU A 22 -3.83 7.77 -5.09
N TYR A 23 -3.54 7.06 -4.01
CA TYR A 23 -3.75 5.63 -3.86
C TYR A 23 -4.70 5.36 -2.70
N GLY A 24 -5.42 4.24 -2.79
CA GLY A 24 -6.36 3.79 -1.79
C GLY A 24 -6.12 2.33 -1.41
N ILE A 25 -6.15 2.06 -0.11
CA ILE A 25 -6.13 0.71 0.45
C ILE A 25 -7.31 0.50 1.38
N ASP A 26 -7.72 -0.75 1.59
CA ASP A 26 -8.77 -1.09 2.55
C ASP A 26 -8.37 -0.66 3.97
N ILE A 27 -9.21 0.18 4.60
CA ILE A 27 -8.97 0.66 5.97
C ILE A 27 -8.90 -0.50 6.98
N LEU A 28 -9.58 -1.61 6.71
CA LEU A 28 -9.59 -2.78 7.59
C LEU A 28 -8.22 -3.46 7.69
N LYS A 29 -7.34 -3.22 6.73
CA LYS A 29 -5.95 -3.71 6.73
C LYS A 29 -5.00 -2.80 7.50
N VAL A 30 -5.41 -1.55 7.75
CA VAL A 30 -4.60 -0.56 8.45
C VAL A 30 -4.72 -0.79 9.95
N GLN A 31 -3.59 -1.12 10.58
CA GLN A 31 -3.51 -1.29 12.02
C GLN A 31 -3.29 0.04 12.73
N GLU A 32 -2.40 0.88 12.21
CA GLU A 32 -2.13 2.23 12.72
C GLU A 32 -1.32 3.05 11.71
N ILE A 33 -1.31 4.37 11.88
CA ILE A 33 -0.53 5.31 11.07
C ILE A 33 0.41 6.06 12.01
N ARG A 34 1.68 6.18 11.63
CA ARG A 34 2.70 6.88 12.41
C ARG A 34 3.49 7.85 11.56
N GLY A 35 4.06 8.87 12.20
CA GLY A 35 5.08 9.70 11.54
C GLY A 35 6.29 8.84 11.15
N TYR A 36 6.95 9.22 10.06
CA TYR A 36 8.21 8.60 9.68
C TYR A 36 9.29 8.87 10.73
N ASP A 37 9.88 7.79 11.26
CA ASP A 37 10.92 7.83 12.30
C ASP A 37 12.15 7.02 11.84
N ALA A 38 13.22 7.07 12.63
CA ALA A 38 14.47 6.38 12.31
C ALA A 38 14.26 4.86 12.21
N VAL A 39 14.46 4.32 11.01
CA VAL A 39 14.43 2.88 10.77
C VAL A 39 15.80 2.24 10.98
N THR A 40 15.82 1.01 11.48
CA THR A 40 17.05 0.21 11.55
C THR A 40 17.31 -0.41 10.18
N LYS A 41 18.32 0.10 9.47
CA LYS A 41 18.69 -0.40 8.14
C LYS A 41 19.16 -1.85 8.21
N ILE A 42 18.71 -2.66 7.26
CA ILE A 42 19.16 -4.05 7.10
C ILE A 42 20.25 -4.07 6.02
N ALA A 43 21.41 -4.66 6.34
CA ALA A 43 22.47 -4.86 5.37
C ALA A 43 22.03 -5.88 4.30
N ASN A 44 22.32 -5.59 3.02
CA ASN A 44 21.96 -6.41 1.86
C ASN A 44 20.45 -6.53 1.58
N ALA A 45 19.61 -5.70 2.19
CA ALA A 45 18.20 -5.63 1.81
C ALA A 45 18.03 -4.91 0.46
N PRO A 46 17.01 -5.27 -0.34
CA PRO A 46 16.62 -4.52 -1.52
C PRO A 46 16.34 -3.04 -1.22
N GLU A 47 16.56 -2.15 -2.19
CA GLU A 47 16.42 -0.70 -1.98
C GLU A 47 15.01 -0.25 -1.57
N PHE A 48 13.98 -1.00 -1.97
CA PHE A 48 12.60 -0.75 -1.55
C PHE A 48 12.39 -1.04 -0.05
N ILE A 49 13.24 -1.86 0.59
CA ILE A 49 13.20 -2.09 2.04
C ILE A 49 14.11 -1.07 2.72
N LYS A 50 13.50 -0.08 3.39
CA LYS A 50 14.26 0.92 4.15
C LYS A 50 14.90 0.33 5.40
N GLY A 51 14.28 -0.70 5.96
CA GLY A 51 14.79 -1.40 7.13
C GLY A 51 13.66 -2.02 7.95
N VAL A 52 13.85 -2.05 9.25
CA VAL A 52 12.85 -2.50 10.22
C VAL A 52 12.69 -1.49 11.36
N ILE A 53 11.51 -1.48 11.96
CA ILE A 53 11.24 -0.78 13.23
C ILE A 53 10.80 -1.80 14.28
N ASN A 54 11.01 -1.45 15.55
CA ASN A 54 10.45 -2.20 16.66
C ASN A 54 9.11 -1.57 17.08
N LEU A 55 8.02 -2.25 16.76
CA LEU A 55 6.67 -1.85 17.14
C LEU A 55 6.20 -2.72 18.31
N ARG A 56 6.27 -2.18 19.54
CA ARG A 56 5.81 -2.87 20.76
C ARG A 56 6.41 -4.28 20.93
N GLY A 57 7.67 -4.46 20.58
CA GLY A 57 8.37 -5.76 20.64
C GLY A 57 8.27 -6.59 19.36
N VAL A 58 7.49 -6.16 18.36
CA VAL A 58 7.38 -6.82 17.05
C VAL A 58 8.28 -6.11 16.04
N ILE A 59 9.11 -6.88 15.32
CA ILE A 59 9.94 -6.35 14.25
C ILE A 59 9.07 -6.18 13.00
N VAL A 60 8.87 -4.93 12.59
CA VAL A 60 8.04 -4.56 11.44
C VAL A 60 8.95 -4.07 10.32
N PRO A 61 9.01 -4.77 9.16
CA PRO A 61 9.74 -4.29 8.00
C PRO A 61 9.06 -3.04 7.44
N ILE A 62 9.88 -2.04 7.11
CA ILE A 62 9.44 -0.78 6.52
C ILE A 62 9.84 -0.76 5.06
N VAL A 63 8.84 -0.63 4.21
CA VAL A 63 8.97 -0.59 2.75
C VAL A 63 8.64 0.79 2.24
N ASP A 64 9.47 1.31 1.36
CA ASP A 64 9.23 2.57 0.67
C ASP A 64 8.41 2.34 -0.61
N MET A 65 7.18 2.84 -0.61
CA MET A 65 6.28 2.66 -1.75
C MET A 65 6.74 3.46 -2.96
N ARG A 66 7.42 4.60 -2.81
CA ARG A 66 7.92 5.36 -3.97
C ARG A 66 9.00 4.60 -4.71
N ILE A 67 9.92 3.98 -3.97
CA ILE A 67 10.98 3.15 -4.55
C ILE A 67 10.38 1.90 -5.18
N MET A 68 9.45 1.23 -4.48
CA MET A 68 8.77 0.06 -5.02
C MET A 68 8.09 0.36 -6.35
N PHE A 69 7.34 1.46 -6.40
CA PHE A 69 6.56 1.85 -7.56
C PHE A 69 7.35 2.64 -8.60
N ASN A 70 8.65 2.85 -8.35
CA ASN A 70 9.54 3.60 -9.21
C ASN A 70 8.99 5.00 -9.57
N LEU A 71 8.31 5.65 -8.61
CA LEU A 71 7.61 6.94 -8.77
C LEU A 71 8.55 8.16 -8.58
N GLY A 72 9.85 7.96 -8.76
CA GLY A 72 10.89 8.98 -8.57
C GLY A 72 11.59 8.90 -7.20
N GLU A 73 12.37 9.92 -6.88
CA GLU A 73 13.15 9.97 -5.65
C GLU A 73 12.24 10.27 -4.44
N PRO A 74 12.32 9.46 -3.36
CA PRO A 74 11.56 9.72 -2.15
C PRO A 74 12.07 10.95 -1.41
N SER A 75 11.18 11.94 -1.24
CA SER A 75 11.36 13.05 -0.30
C SER A 75 10.80 12.64 1.05
N TYR A 76 11.61 12.73 2.09
CA TYR A 76 11.20 12.50 3.47
C TYR A 76 11.01 13.83 4.16
N ASP A 77 9.74 14.21 4.31
CA ASP A 77 9.34 15.48 4.89
C ASP A 77 8.57 15.21 6.19
N GLN A 78 8.19 16.27 6.91
CA GLN A 78 7.35 16.15 8.11
C GLN A 78 5.96 15.56 7.85
N PHE A 79 5.54 15.52 6.57
CA PHE A 79 4.27 14.92 6.15
C PHE A 79 4.38 13.42 5.88
N THR A 80 5.61 12.91 5.73
CA THR A 80 5.85 11.50 5.46
C THR A 80 5.40 10.66 6.65
N VAL A 81 4.56 9.68 6.35
CA VAL A 81 3.98 8.78 7.34
C VAL A 81 4.23 7.34 6.95
N VAL A 82 4.26 6.49 7.97
CA VAL A 82 4.35 5.04 7.87
C VAL A 82 2.99 4.47 8.22
N ILE A 83 2.36 3.84 7.25
CA ILE A 83 1.12 3.10 7.45
C ILE A 83 1.50 1.68 7.85
N ILE A 84 1.09 1.27 9.04
CA ILE A 84 1.29 -0.08 9.56
C ILE A 84 0.09 -0.92 9.16
N LEU A 85 0.36 -2.00 8.43
CA LEU A 85 -0.62 -2.93 7.92
C LEU A 85 -0.53 -4.26 8.63
N ASN A 86 -1.68 -4.85 8.90
CA ASN A 86 -1.77 -6.18 9.47
C ASN A 86 -2.42 -7.16 8.48
N MET A 87 -1.66 -8.18 8.10
CA MET A 87 -2.11 -9.25 7.20
C MET A 87 -2.46 -10.54 7.96
N GLY A 88 -2.88 -10.40 9.22
CA GLY A 88 -3.21 -11.49 10.13
C GLY A 88 -1.98 -12.14 10.76
N ASN A 89 -1.10 -12.74 9.94
CA ASN A 89 0.09 -13.44 10.43
C ASN A 89 1.34 -12.57 10.52
N ARG A 90 1.33 -11.38 9.91
CA ARG A 90 2.49 -10.49 9.81
C ARG A 90 2.05 -9.04 9.78
N VAL A 91 2.93 -8.19 10.28
CA VAL A 91 2.77 -6.73 10.27
C VAL A 91 3.84 -6.16 9.35
N VAL A 92 3.45 -5.29 8.43
CA VAL A 92 4.36 -4.61 7.49
C VAL A 92 4.08 -3.12 7.56
N GLY A 93 5.13 -2.30 7.56
CA GLY A 93 4.99 -0.86 7.47
C GLY A 93 5.31 -0.38 6.06
N MET A 94 4.53 0.56 5.57
CA MET A 94 4.74 1.16 4.26
C MET A 94 4.83 2.68 4.37
N VAL A 95 5.92 3.23 3.84
CA VAL A 95 6.18 4.67 3.82
C VAL A 95 5.43 5.28 2.66
N VAL A 96 4.66 6.33 2.96
CA VAL A 96 3.92 7.14 2.00
C VAL A 96 4.17 8.62 2.25
N ASP A 97 3.92 9.46 1.25
CA ASP A 97 4.25 10.88 1.34
C ASP A 97 3.32 11.64 2.29
N SER A 98 2.03 11.33 2.24
CA SER A 98 1.03 11.84 3.16
C SER A 98 -0.22 10.99 3.12
N VAL A 99 -0.90 10.84 4.25
CA VAL A 99 -2.26 10.30 4.28
C VAL A 99 -3.22 11.45 4.04
N SER A 100 -4.17 11.24 3.12
CA SER A 100 -5.23 12.20 2.81
C SER A 100 -6.33 12.09 3.85
N ASP A 101 -7.27 11.15 3.68
CA ASP A 101 -8.42 10.92 4.55
C ASP A 101 -8.97 9.50 4.34
N VAL A 102 -9.86 9.05 5.21
CA VAL A 102 -10.65 7.84 4.97
C VAL A 102 -11.84 8.21 4.10
N ILE A 103 -11.97 7.55 2.95
CA ILE A 103 -13.04 7.84 2.00
C ILE A 103 -13.94 6.63 1.83
N THR A 104 -15.24 6.88 1.81
CA THR A 104 -16.22 5.85 1.53
C THR A 104 -16.49 5.75 0.02
N LEU A 105 -16.16 4.63 -0.59
CA LEU A 105 -16.41 4.33 -2.00
C LEU A 105 -17.56 3.35 -2.15
N SER A 106 -18.56 3.74 -2.95
CA SER A 106 -19.60 2.82 -3.42
C SER A 106 -19.07 2.00 -4.60
N ALA A 107 -19.56 0.77 -4.79
CA ALA A 107 -19.14 -0.07 -5.91
C ALA A 107 -19.32 0.58 -7.29
N GLU A 108 -20.32 1.46 -7.44
CA GLU A 108 -20.57 2.23 -8.67
C GLU A 108 -19.51 3.29 -8.97
N GLN A 109 -18.78 3.75 -7.95
CA GLN A 109 -17.70 4.73 -8.08
C GLN A 109 -16.36 4.08 -8.42
N ILE A 110 -16.30 2.75 -8.37
CA ILE A 110 -15.10 1.97 -8.64
C ILE A 110 -15.18 1.49 -10.08
N LYS A 111 -14.30 2.04 -10.92
CA LYS A 111 -14.16 1.63 -12.31
C LYS A 111 -13.00 0.64 -12.43
N PRO A 112 -13.07 -0.30 -13.38
CA PRO A 112 -11.92 -1.16 -13.68
C PRO A 112 -10.72 -0.29 -14.07
N ALA A 113 -9.54 -0.65 -13.58
CA ALA A 113 -8.32 0.03 -13.98
C ALA A 113 -8.10 -0.16 -15.49
N PRO A 114 -7.81 0.91 -16.25
CA PRO A 114 -7.43 0.78 -17.65
C PRO A 114 -6.13 -0.02 -17.74
N GLU A 115 -6.04 -0.97 -18.68
CA GLU A 115 -4.85 -1.81 -18.90
C GLU A 115 -3.60 -1.00 -19.33
N MET A 116 -3.75 0.30 -19.58
CA MET A 116 -2.73 1.19 -20.12
C MET A 116 -2.52 2.37 -19.17
N GLY A 117 -1.37 2.41 -18.48
CA GLY A 117 -0.85 3.68 -17.93
C GLY A 117 -0.39 3.67 -16.48
N THR A 118 -0.58 2.60 -15.71
CA THR A 118 -0.04 2.52 -14.35
C THR A 118 1.34 1.86 -14.36
N THR A 119 2.29 2.43 -13.64
CA THR A 119 3.62 1.84 -13.40
C THR A 119 3.54 0.47 -12.67
N MET A 120 2.38 0.13 -12.13
CA MET A 120 2.07 -1.15 -11.50
C MET A 120 1.74 -2.25 -12.50
N LYS A 121 2.11 -3.48 -12.15
CA LYS A 121 1.48 -4.67 -12.74
C LYS A 121 -0.02 -4.64 -12.42
N SER A 122 -0.85 -4.87 -13.44
CA SER A 122 -2.31 -4.91 -13.32
C SER A 122 -2.81 -5.94 -12.31
N ASP A 123 -1.98 -6.92 -11.92
CA ASP A 123 -2.32 -7.92 -10.92
C ASP A 123 -2.67 -7.32 -9.56
N TYR A 124 -2.03 -6.25 -9.11
CA TYR A 124 -2.24 -5.66 -7.76
C TYR A 124 -3.31 -4.56 -7.73
N LEU A 125 -3.86 -4.18 -8.88
CA LEU A 125 -4.83 -3.10 -8.98
C LEU A 125 -6.24 -3.66 -8.83
N LEU A 126 -6.97 -3.17 -7.82
CA LEU A 126 -8.38 -3.48 -7.64
C LEU A 126 -9.26 -2.66 -8.58
N GLY A 127 -8.83 -1.44 -8.90
CA GLY A 127 -9.56 -0.53 -9.79
C GLY A 127 -9.19 0.94 -9.56
N LEU A 128 -9.98 1.83 -10.15
CA LEU A 128 -9.90 3.27 -9.95
C LEU A 128 -11.19 3.76 -9.29
N GLY A 129 -11.08 4.30 -8.07
CA GLY A 129 -12.14 5.06 -7.43
C GLY A 129 -12.20 6.48 -7.98
N THR A 130 -13.39 7.01 -8.23
CA THR A 130 -13.58 8.45 -8.53
C THR A 130 -14.50 9.10 -7.50
N ILE A 131 -13.99 10.11 -6.80
CA ILE A 131 -14.71 10.88 -5.78
C ILE A 131 -14.50 12.36 -6.05
N GLU A 132 -15.58 13.12 -6.27
CA GLU A 132 -15.52 14.59 -6.40
C GLU A 132 -14.37 15.08 -7.31
N GLU A 133 -14.24 14.49 -8.49
CA GLU A 133 -13.18 14.77 -9.50
C GLU A 133 -11.76 14.30 -9.14
N ARG A 134 -11.55 13.69 -7.96
CA ARG A 134 -10.31 13.02 -7.59
C ARG A 134 -10.30 11.58 -8.07
N MET A 135 -9.16 11.15 -8.61
CA MET A 135 -8.92 9.78 -9.02
C MET A 135 -8.09 9.08 -7.94
N LEU A 136 -8.57 7.96 -7.45
CA LEU A 136 -7.88 7.14 -6.47
C LEU A 136 -7.57 5.77 -7.07
N ILE A 137 -6.31 5.39 -7.02
CA ILE A 137 -5.85 4.08 -7.49
C ILE A 137 -6.03 3.08 -6.35
N LEU A 138 -6.98 2.16 -6.48
CA LEU A 138 -7.23 1.14 -5.47
C LEU A 138 -6.27 -0.03 -5.64
N VAL A 139 -5.54 -0.35 -4.58
CA VAL A 139 -4.49 -1.37 -4.59
C VAL A 139 -4.85 -2.50 -3.63
N ASP A 140 -4.73 -3.74 -4.10
CA ASP A 140 -4.80 -4.93 -3.26
C ASP A 140 -3.48 -5.10 -2.52
N ILE A 141 -3.47 -4.66 -1.28
CA ILE A 141 -2.27 -4.67 -0.48
C ILE A 141 -1.84 -6.10 -0.10
N ASP A 142 -2.77 -7.01 0.13
CA ASP A 142 -2.47 -8.41 0.44
C ASP A 142 -1.73 -9.06 -0.74
N LEU A 143 -2.21 -8.85 -1.96
CA LEU A 143 -1.57 -9.41 -3.14
C LEU A 143 -0.23 -8.73 -3.45
N LEU A 144 -0.16 -7.41 -3.28
CA LEU A 144 1.08 -6.65 -3.48
C LEU A 144 2.18 -7.15 -2.53
N MET A 145 1.84 -7.30 -1.24
CA MET A 145 2.78 -7.80 -0.23
C MET A 145 3.10 -9.28 -0.42
N SER A 146 2.16 -10.07 -0.97
CA SER A 146 2.32 -11.51 -1.26
C SER A 146 3.04 -11.84 -2.55
N SER A 147 3.20 -10.84 -3.42
CA SER A 147 3.85 -11.03 -4.70
C SER A 147 5.30 -11.47 -4.53
N SER A 148 5.73 -12.40 -5.40
CA SER A 148 7.10 -12.91 -5.42
C SER A 148 8.14 -11.83 -5.74
N ASP A 149 7.69 -10.71 -6.33
CA ASP A 149 8.48 -9.49 -6.58
C ASP A 149 8.95 -8.85 -5.26
N MET A 150 8.15 -8.99 -4.20
CA MET A 150 8.43 -8.33 -2.93
C MET A 150 9.34 -9.14 -2.01
N GLY A 151 9.48 -10.46 -2.22
CA GLY A 151 10.35 -11.36 -1.44
C GLY A 151 10.12 -11.39 0.08
N LEU A 152 9.22 -10.55 0.60
CA LEU A 152 8.85 -10.45 2.02
C LEU A 152 7.98 -11.62 2.46
N ILE A 153 7.26 -12.23 1.51
CA ILE A 153 6.66 -13.54 1.70
C ILE A 153 7.67 -14.60 1.26
N GLU A 154 8.51 -15.00 2.22
CA GLU A 154 9.00 -16.37 2.19
C GLU A 154 7.75 -17.26 2.17
N LYS A 155 7.61 -18.05 1.09
CA LYS A 155 6.81 -19.27 1.07
C LYS A 155 7.22 -20.06 2.32
N ILE A 156 6.47 -19.91 3.42
CA ILE A 156 6.51 -20.91 4.48
C ILE A 156 5.71 -22.07 3.92
N ALA A 157 6.40 -22.91 3.16
CA ALA A 157 5.94 -24.26 2.90
C ALA A 157 6.01 -25.02 4.23
N ALA A 158 4.84 -25.40 4.74
CA ALA A 158 4.66 -26.52 5.64
C ALA A 158 3.33 -27.18 5.31
#